data_AF-A0A3A0FSA4-F1
#
_entry.id   AF-A0A3A0FSA4-F1
#
_cell.length_a   1.000
_cell.length_b   1.000
_cell.length_c   1.000
_cell.angle_alpha   90.00
_cell.angle_beta   90.00
_cell.angle_gamma   90.00
#
_symmetry.space_group_name_H-M   'P 1'
#
loop_
_entity.id
_entity.type
_entity.pdbx_description
1 polymer ?
#
loop_
_entity_poly.entity_id
_entity_poly.type
_entity_poly.pdbx_seq_one_letter_code
_entity_poly.pdbx_strand_id
1 'polypeptide(L)'
;MRIAVFDADADLSESLAALLRGRGHAVDRRLHDEAPDLVIVGLPAPSGLTPDALPAAPLLLLLGWPLPLGEIERWAGATARWAVLWKPAPERAIETAISRIERPLVPLASHEADSPLRFGQPPRR
;
A
#
# COMPACT_ATOMS: atom_id res chain seq x y z
N MET A 1 7.36 3.69 -11.86
CA MET A 1 6.43 4.11 -10.80
C MET A 1 6.98 5.35 -10.13
N ARG A 2 6.14 6.37 -9.91
CA ARG A 2 6.40 7.54 -9.09
C ARG A 2 5.96 7.27 -7.66
N ILE A 3 6.88 7.42 -6.71
CA ILE A 3 6.66 7.11 -5.30
C ILE A 3 6.93 8.37 -4.49
N ALA A 4 5.95 8.83 -3.72
CA ALA A 4 6.17 9.88 -2.74
C ALA A 4 6.58 9.26 -1.40
N VAL A 5 7.69 9.70 -0.81
CA VAL A 5 8.20 9.16 0.46
C VAL A 5 8.21 10.27 1.51
N PHE A 6 7.55 10.01 2.63
CA PHE A 6 7.48 10.91 3.78
C PHE A 6 7.81 10.15 5.06
N ASP A 7 8.86 10.57 5.76
CA ASP A 7 9.21 10.05 7.07
C ASP A 7 9.71 11.20 7.95
N ALA A 8 9.46 11.14 9.26
CA ALA A 8 10.04 12.10 10.19
C ALA A 8 11.56 11.87 10.37
N ASP A 9 12.03 10.65 10.12
CA ASP A 9 13.44 10.30 10.09
C ASP A 9 14.03 10.57 8.69
N ALA A 10 14.85 11.62 8.59
CA ALA A 10 15.47 12.05 7.34
C ALA A 10 16.45 11.01 6.77
N ASP A 11 17.18 10.29 7.63
CA ASP A 11 18.17 9.30 7.21
C ASP A 11 17.47 8.05 6.67
N LEU A 12 16.40 7.62 7.33
CA LEU A 12 15.54 6.54 6.82
C LEU A 12 14.87 6.95 5.50
N SER A 13 14.36 8.18 5.41
CA SER A 13 13.74 8.70 4.18
C SER A 13 14.74 8.75 3.03
N GLU A 14 15.99 9.17 3.26
CA GLU A 14 17.05 9.19 2.24
C GLU A 14 17.43 7.76 1.83
N SER A 15 17.63 6.87 2.80
CA SER A 15 17.99 5.48 2.54
C SER A 15 16.92 4.75 1.72
N LEU A 16 15.65 4.96 2.06
CA LEU A 16 14.53 4.40 1.31
C LEU A 16 14.43 5.01 -0.09
N ALA A 17 14.63 6.32 -0.23
CA ALA A 17 14.65 6.97 -1.54
C ALA A 17 15.78 6.42 -2.42
N ALA A 18 16.97 6.22 -1.87
CA ALA A 18 18.11 5.64 -2.58
C ALA A 18 17.82 4.20 -3.03
N LEU A 19 17.24 3.36 -2.14
CA LEU A 19 16.81 2.01 -2.47
C LEU A 19 15.84 1.98 -3.65
N LEU A 20 14.77 2.80 -3.58
CA LEU A 20 13.73 2.84 -4.60
C LEU A 20 14.24 3.38 -5.95
N ARG A 21 15.09 4.42 -5.92
CA ARG A 21 15.77 4.92 -7.14
C ARG A 21 16.67 3.84 -7.75
N GLY A 22 17.39 3.09 -6.92
CA GLY A 22 18.20 1.94 -7.35
C GLY A 22 17.40 0.83 -8.04
N ARG A 23 16.07 0.80 -7.84
CA ARG A 23 15.13 -0.10 -8.53
C ARG A 23 14.40 0.55 -9.71
N GLY A 24 14.78 1.76 -10.10
CA GLY A 24 14.21 2.47 -11.25
C GLY A 24 12.89 3.19 -10.95
N HIS A 25 12.53 3.37 -9.68
CA HIS A 25 11.39 4.21 -9.31
C HIS A 25 11.79 5.69 -9.30
N ALA A 26 10.88 6.56 -9.74
CA ALA A 26 11.01 8.00 -9.54
C ALA A 26 10.52 8.33 -8.13
N VAL A 27 11.34 9.00 -7.32
CA VAL A 27 11.02 9.26 -5.89
C VAL A 27 10.87 10.75 -5.65
N ASP A 28 9.66 11.14 -5.27
CA ASP A 28 9.28 12.49 -4.90
C ASP A 28 9.34 12.65 -3.37
N ARG A 29 9.79 13.81 -2.89
CA ARG A 29 9.80 14.17 -1.44
C ARG A 29 8.75 15.22 -1.08
N ARG A 30 7.91 15.56 -2.04
CA ARG A 30 6.84 16.55 -1.93
C ARG A 30 5.65 16.02 -2.69
N LEU A 31 4.46 16.39 -2.23
CA LEU A 31 3.26 16.17 -3.02
C LEU A 31 3.26 17.20 -4.16
N HIS A 32 3.02 16.72 -5.38
CA HIS A 32 2.88 17.53 -6.58
C HIS A 32 1.40 17.51 -7.00
N ASP A 33 1.03 18.38 -7.96
CA ASP A 33 -0.35 18.44 -8.47
C ASP A 33 -0.80 17.11 -9.11
N GLU A 34 0.16 16.35 -9.66
CA GLU A 34 -0.08 14.99 -10.15
C GLU A 34 0.05 13.97 -9.01
N ALA A 35 -0.96 13.11 -8.87
CA ALA A 35 -0.96 12.03 -7.89
C ALA A 35 0.17 11.02 -8.18
N PRO A 36 0.98 10.64 -7.17
CA PRO A 36 1.94 9.57 -7.30
C PRO A 36 1.22 8.21 -7.40
N ASP A 37 1.90 7.22 -7.96
CA ASP A 37 1.38 5.85 -8.04
C ASP A 37 1.34 5.14 -6.68
N LEU A 38 2.19 5.58 -5.74
CA LEU A 38 2.29 5.08 -4.37
C LEU A 38 2.77 6.20 -3.43
N VAL A 39 2.18 6.27 -2.25
CA VAL A 39 2.70 7.07 -1.14
C VAL A 39 3.25 6.13 -0.06
N ILE A 40 4.45 6.41 0.44
CA ILE A 40 5.01 5.75 1.62
C ILE A 40 5.07 6.78 2.75
N VAL A 41 4.45 6.44 3.89
CA VAL A 41 4.44 7.30 5.08
C VAL A 41 5.01 6.54 6.27
N GLY A 42 6.07 7.07 6.86
CA GLY A 42 6.54 6.66 8.17
C GLY A 42 5.64 7.21 9.26
N LEU A 43 5.23 6.36 10.21
CA LEU A 43 4.53 6.75 11.41
C LEU A 43 5.48 6.71 12.63
N PRO A 44 5.47 7.71 13.52
CA PRO A 44 4.66 8.94 13.46
C PRO A 44 5.01 9.81 12.25
N ALA A 45 3.98 10.40 11.62
CA ALA A 45 4.13 11.15 10.39
C ALA A 45 4.93 12.45 10.58
N PRO A 46 5.66 12.91 9.55
CA PRO A 46 6.32 14.21 9.59
C PRO A 46 5.31 15.34 9.80
N SER A 47 5.74 16.38 10.53
CA SER A 47 4.88 17.53 10.86
C SER A 47 4.31 18.19 9.59
N GLY A 48 3.01 18.49 9.61
CA GLY A 48 2.32 19.12 8.48
C GLY A 48 1.80 18.15 7.41
N LEU A 49 2.15 16.86 7.48
CA LEU A 49 1.51 15.84 6.65
C LEU A 49 0.28 15.29 7.37
N THR A 50 -0.87 15.32 6.69
CA THR A 50 -2.13 14.77 7.20
C THR A 50 -2.72 13.80 6.19
N PRO A 51 -3.52 12.81 6.63
CA PRO A 51 -4.17 11.87 5.72
C PRO A 51 -5.05 12.57 4.66
N ASP A 52 -5.74 13.65 5.05
CA ASP A 52 -6.62 14.42 4.16
C ASP A 52 -5.87 15.20 3.08
N ALA A 53 -4.57 15.44 3.27
CA ALA A 53 -3.70 16.08 2.28
C ALA A 53 -3.15 15.10 1.24
N LEU A 54 -3.34 13.78 1.43
CA LEU A 54 -2.84 12.80 0.48
C LEU A 54 -3.71 12.76 -0.78
N PRO A 55 -3.09 12.69 -1.97
CA PRO A 55 -3.83 12.37 -3.19
C PRO A 55 -4.42 10.97 -3.09
N ALA A 56 -5.44 10.69 -3.90
CA ALA A 56 -6.06 9.37 -4.00
C ALA A 56 -5.09 8.34 -4.63
N ALA A 57 -4.14 7.87 -3.82
CA ALA A 57 -3.09 6.95 -4.18
C ALA A 57 -3.04 5.80 -3.15
N PRO A 58 -2.55 4.62 -3.55
CA PRO A 58 -2.23 3.57 -2.60
C PRO A 58 -1.21 4.02 -1.56
N LEU A 59 -1.28 3.43 -0.36
CA LEU A 59 -0.46 3.82 0.79
C LEU A 59 0.35 2.65 1.36
N LEU A 60 1.62 2.87 1.64
CA LEU A 60 2.44 1.98 2.45
C LEU A 60 2.83 2.70 3.74
N LEU A 61 2.39 2.17 4.89
CA LEU A 61 2.71 2.72 6.20
C LEU A 61 3.91 2.00 6.81
N LEU A 62 4.91 2.75 7.25
CA LEU A 62 6.07 2.25 7.99
C LEU A 62 5.90 2.59 9.47
N LEU A 63 5.52 1.62 10.29
CA LEU A 63 5.16 1.81 11.70
C LEU A 63 6.41 1.86 12.58
N GLY A 64 6.67 3.02 13.19
CA GLY A 64 7.67 3.19 14.24
C GLY A 64 7.04 3.20 15.64
N TRP A 65 7.90 3.11 16.65
CA TRP A 65 7.53 3.32 18.05
C TRP A 65 7.96 4.72 18.52
N PRO A 66 7.15 5.41 19.35
CA PRO A 66 5.79 5.06 19.76
C PRO A 66 4.76 5.30 18.64
N LEU A 67 3.71 4.48 18.60
CA LEU A 67 2.58 4.65 17.67
C LEU A 67 1.32 5.08 18.43
N PRO A 68 0.84 6.33 18.24
CA PRO A 68 -0.44 6.78 18.77
C PRO A 68 -1.61 5.85 18.43
N LEU A 69 -2.50 5.64 19.39
CA LEU A 69 -3.74 4.87 19.20
C LEU A 69 -4.59 5.50 18.09
N GLY A 70 -5.12 4.67 17.19
CA GLY A 70 -6.01 5.11 16.12
C GLY A 70 -5.29 5.72 14.90
N GLU A 71 -3.95 5.83 14.93
CA GLU A 71 -3.24 6.48 13.83
C GLU A 71 -3.29 5.63 12.55
N ILE A 72 -3.11 4.30 12.66
CA ILE A 72 -3.19 3.40 11.50
C ILE A 72 -4.56 3.52 10.82
N GLU A 73 -5.64 3.45 11.60
CA GLU A 73 -7.01 3.52 11.09
C GLU A 73 -7.27 4.85 10.38
N ARG A 74 -6.77 5.95 10.95
CA ARG A 74 -6.89 7.28 10.36
C ARG A 74 -6.17 7.37 9.00
N TRP A 75 -4.96 6.83 8.88
CA TRP A 75 -4.23 6.82 7.61
C TRP A 75 -4.79 5.81 6.60
N ALA A 76 -5.18 4.62 7.06
CA ALA A 76 -5.81 3.59 6.24
C ALA A 76 -7.16 4.04 5.67
N GLY A 77 -7.91 4.88 6.40
CA GLY A 77 -9.17 5.46 5.94
C GLY A 77 -9.04 6.44 4.77
N ALA A 78 -7.84 6.96 4.50
CA ALA A 78 -7.59 7.92 3.42
C ALA A 78 -7.48 7.26 2.03
N THR A 79 -7.35 5.93 1.95
CA THR A 79 -7.20 5.23 0.66
C THR A 79 -7.85 3.86 0.66
N ALA A 80 -8.32 3.43 -0.51
CA ALA A 80 -8.90 2.10 -0.69
C ALA A 80 -7.84 0.97 -0.66
N ARG A 81 -6.56 1.30 -0.87
CA ARG A 81 -5.47 0.33 -0.96
C ARG A 81 -4.31 0.72 -0.07
N TRP A 82 -4.05 -0.08 0.95
CA TRP A 82 -2.95 0.18 1.86
C TRP A 82 -2.25 -1.10 2.34
N ALA A 83 -1.01 -0.96 2.78
CA ALA A 83 -0.26 -1.99 3.48
C ALA A 83 0.53 -1.38 4.64
N VAL A 84 0.96 -2.22 5.59
CA VAL A 84 1.72 -1.81 6.77
C VAL A 84 2.99 -2.66 6.91
N LEU A 85 4.07 -2.05 7.36
CA LEU A 85 5.32 -2.71 7.76
C LEU A 85 5.83 -2.09 9.06
N TRP A 86 6.35 -2.89 9.98
CA TRP A 86 7.02 -2.36 11.17
C TRP A 86 8.46 -1.94 10.86
N LYS A 87 8.91 -0.82 11.43
CA LYS A 87 10.30 -0.40 11.44
C LYS A 87 11.08 -1.19 12.52
N PRO A 88 12.33 -1.62 12.24
CA PRO A 88 13.00 -1.55 10.94
C PRO A 88 12.40 -2.54 9.93
N ALA A 89 12.07 -2.04 8.74
CA ALA A 89 11.51 -2.84 7.67
C ALA A 89 12.62 -3.35 6.74
N PRO A 90 12.82 -4.67 6.58
CA PRO A 90 13.80 -5.20 5.63
C PRO A 90 13.47 -4.77 4.20
N GLU A 91 14.49 -4.49 3.38
CA GLU A 91 14.31 -4.07 1.97
C GLU A 91 13.39 -5.00 1.19
N ARG A 92 13.58 -6.32 1.33
CA ARG A 92 12.72 -7.34 0.69
C ARG A 92 11.26 -7.24 1.11
N ALA A 93 10.97 -6.85 2.35
CA ALA A 93 9.61 -6.68 2.83
C ALA A 93 8.96 -5.45 2.21
N ILE A 94 9.72 -4.35 2.07
CA ILE A 94 9.30 -3.13 1.37
C ILE A 94 8.97 -3.44 -0.08
N GLU A 95 9.86 -4.12 -0.79
CA GLU A 95 9.65 -4.52 -2.19
C GLU A 95 8.43 -5.43 -2.37
N THR A 96 8.27 -6.40 -1.46
CA THR A 96 7.11 -7.30 -1.48
C THR A 96 5.81 -6.53 -1.26
N ALA A 97 5.80 -5.56 -0.34
CA ALA A 97 4.64 -4.71 -0.10
C ALA A 97 4.31 -3.85 -1.31
N ILE A 98 5.32 -3.23 -1.93
CA ILE A 98 5.17 -2.44 -3.15
C ILE A 98 4.58 -3.28 -4.28
N SER A 99 5.13 -4.46 -4.56
CA SER A 99 4.61 -5.34 -5.63
C SER A 99 3.17 -5.79 -5.40
N ARG A 100 2.76 -5.99 -4.14
CA ARG A 100 1.37 -6.32 -3.79
C ARG A 100 0.41 -5.15 -4.02
N ILE A 101 0.88 -3.92 -3.78
CA ILE A 101 0.11 -2.70 -4.03
C ILE A 101 0.01 -2.41 -5.54
N GLU A 102 1.05 -2.71 -6.32
CA GLU A 102 1.05 -2.49 -7.77
C GLU A 102 0.08 -3.42 -8.52
N ARG A 103 -0.10 -4.66 -8.07
CA ARG A 103 -0.95 -5.63 -8.77
C ARG A 103 -2.39 -5.12 -8.87
N PRO A 104 -3.04 -5.11 -10.04
CA PRO A 104 -4.47 -4.86 -10.13
C PRO A 104 -5.19 -5.82 -9.20
N LEU A 105 -6.21 -5.34 -8.48
CA LEU A 105 -7.24 -6.23 -7.97
C LEU A 105 -7.86 -6.86 -9.21
N VAL A 106 -7.45 -8.07 -9.57
CA VAL A 106 -8.23 -8.87 -10.50
C VAL A 106 -9.60 -8.92 -9.82
N PRO A 107 -10.66 -8.32 -10.41
CA PRO A 107 -11.98 -8.57 -9.92
C PRO A 107 -12.08 -10.08 -9.93
N LEU A 108 -12.44 -10.70 -8.80
CA LEU A 108 -12.88 -12.08 -8.84
C LEU A 108 -14.04 -12.06 -9.82
N ALA A 109 -13.76 -12.37 -11.09
CA ALA A 109 -14.78 -12.64 -12.08
C ALA A 109 -15.64 -13.67 -11.39
N SER A 110 -16.90 -13.29 -11.17
CA SER A 110 -17.92 -14.09 -10.54
C SER A 110 -17.65 -15.54 -10.88
N HIS A 111 -17.31 -16.33 -9.85
CA HIS A 111 -17.44 -17.77 -9.96
C HIS A 111 -18.94 -18.02 -10.05
N GLU A 112 -19.54 -17.70 -11.20
CA GLU A 112 -20.63 -18.47 -11.77
C GLU A 112 -20.02 -19.86 -12.02
N ALA A 113 -19.89 -20.62 -10.94
CA ALA A 113 -19.93 -22.06 -11.03
C ALA A 113 -21.37 -22.39 -11.39
N ASP A 114 -21.65 -22.23 -12.68
CA ASP A 114 -22.72 -22.88 -13.39
C ASP A 114 -22.48 -24.40 -13.24
N SER A 115 -22.92 -24.94 -12.10
CA SER A 115 -23.07 -26.37 -11.88
C SER A 115 -24.56 -26.64 -11.82
N PRO A 116 -25.21 -26.96 -12.95
CA PRO A 116 -26.45 -27.70 -12.86
C PRO A 116 -26.09 -29.05 -12.23
N LEU A 117 -26.40 -29.19 -10.94
CA LEU A 117 -26.57 -30.49 -10.30
C LEU A 117 -27.58 -31.26 -11.14
N ARG A 118 -27.10 -32.02 -12.13
CA ARG A 118 -27.87 -33.10 -12.73
C ARG A 118 -27.97 -34.17 -11.67
N PHE A 119 -28.95 -34.02 -10.78
CA PHE A 119 -29.44 -35.11 -9.98
C PHE A 119 -29.80 -36.24 -10.93
N GLY A 120 -29.06 -37.34 -10.83
CA GLY A 120 -29.30 -38.54 -11.61
C GLY A 120 -30.77 -38.93 -11.48
N GLN A 121 -31.44 -39.09 -12.62
CA GLN A 121 -32.73 -39.76 -12.64
C GLN A 121 -32.52 -41.18 -12.11
N PRO A 122 -33.36 -41.67 -11.18
CA PRO A 122 -33.29 -43.06 -10.77
C PRO A 122 -33.60 -43.97 -11.98
N PRO A 123 -32.88 -45.09 -12.15
CA PRO A 123 -33.15 -46.01 -13.23
C PRO A 123 -34.56 -46.60 -13.06
N ARG A 124 -35.39 -46.43 -14.09
CA ARG A 124 -36.66 -47.17 -14.20
C ARG A 124 -36.33 -48.61 -14.60
N ARG A 125 -36.47 -49.55 -13.66
CA ARG A 125 -37.21 -50.82 -13.79
C ARG A 125 -37.02 -51.69 -12.56
#